data_AF-A0A9E5REH1-F1
#
_entry.id   AF-A0A9E5REH1-F1
#
_cell.length_a   1.000
_cell.length_b   1.000
_cell.length_c   1.000
_cell.angle_alpha   90.00
_cell.angle_beta   90.00
_cell.angle_gamma   90.00
#
_symmetry.space_group_name_H-M   'P 1'
#
loop_
_entity.id
_entity.type
_entity.pdbx_description
1 polymer ?
#
loop_
_entity_poly.entity_id
_entity_poly.type
_entity_poly.pdbx_seq_one_letter_code
_entity_poly.pdbx_strand_id
1 'polypeptide(L)'
;MKVEKLPFPPNVDKFDMWIDEAIWGVRLYDEQLPWLTFLEFLQVVQYKAKRPFWEECYNTLSYETFTRLYLRNLLFNNPSVEAIPDSSLCSNVEKWDKWLASFRDNVGGIKLPNFDYLRERFNSFEDFVRVIRFLRENSIEKDNNKRWSSQFLFPYGPHCIFTDLQVSNLECNADRRFFKRTGELLYLMICRSNCGADIFRYLETIGVVTSNYSSEYKGNKWNRLALCLQPTQDLESSKDSGNSPYLPYANLPEYRELAKDWIRIFECSLPNYDALPHIVTITGFTSHHLLAQPRASHARKRANSPFHPRNHRPQENHSS
;
A
#
# COMPACT_ATOMS: atom_id res chain seq x y z
N MET A 1 -9.57 -7.80 30.28
CA MET A 1 -8.37 -8.52 29.80
C MET A 1 -7.18 -7.59 29.96
N LYS A 2 -6.05 -8.03 30.54
CA LYS A 2 -4.85 -7.16 30.62
C LYS A 2 -4.33 -6.96 29.19
N VAL A 3 -4.24 -5.71 28.75
CA VAL A 3 -3.64 -5.35 27.46
C VAL A 3 -2.14 -5.55 27.59
N GLU A 4 -1.59 -6.51 26.84
CA GLU A 4 -0.16 -6.80 26.82
C GLU A 4 0.55 -5.86 25.85
N LYS A 5 1.39 -4.98 26.40
CA LYS A 5 2.24 -4.08 25.63
C LYS A 5 3.57 -4.77 25.35
N LEU A 6 3.96 -4.81 24.09
CA LEU A 6 5.19 -5.41 23.62
C LEU A 6 6.40 -4.50 23.91
N PRO A 7 7.60 -5.09 24.03
CA PRO A 7 8.82 -4.31 24.15
C PRO A 7 9.09 -3.52 22.87
N PHE A 8 9.70 -2.35 23.02
CA PHE A 8 10.15 -1.57 21.89
C PHE A 8 11.25 -2.30 21.10
N PRO A 9 11.38 -2.04 19.79
CA PRO A 9 12.48 -2.58 19.00
C PRO A 9 13.84 -2.11 19.56
N PRO A 10 14.93 -2.85 19.32
CA PRO A 10 16.28 -2.37 19.64
C PRO A 10 16.69 -1.20 18.71
N ASN A 11 17.58 -0.32 19.17
CA ASN A 11 18.17 0.81 18.41
C ASN A 11 17.21 1.90 17.93
N VAL A 12 16.19 2.20 18.73
CA VAL A 12 15.12 3.12 18.37
C VAL A 12 15.54 4.59 18.19
N ASP A 13 16.66 4.98 18.81
CA ASP A 13 17.21 6.32 18.71
C ASP A 13 17.76 6.67 17.31
N LYS A 14 17.89 5.68 16.42
CA LYS A 14 18.34 5.88 15.04
C LYS A 14 17.22 6.24 14.05
N PHE A 15 15.97 6.29 14.51
CA PHE A 15 14.82 6.58 13.63
C PHE A 15 14.37 8.04 13.77
N ASP A 16 14.39 8.78 12.66
CA ASP A 16 13.70 10.07 12.57
C ASP A 16 12.20 9.87 12.91
N MET A 17 11.69 10.68 13.84
CA MET A 17 10.32 10.60 14.37
C MET A 17 9.96 9.30 15.12
N TRP A 18 10.95 8.64 15.72
CA TRP A 18 10.77 7.49 16.63
C TRP A 18 9.65 7.69 17.66
N ILE A 19 9.51 8.88 18.24
CA ILE A 19 8.51 9.14 19.28
C ILE A 19 7.09 8.86 18.76
N ASP A 20 6.77 9.28 17.54
CA ASP A 20 5.47 9.01 16.94
C ASP A 20 5.28 7.52 16.69
N GLU A 21 6.29 6.85 16.12
CA GLU A 21 6.26 5.40 15.90
C GLU A 21 6.18 4.60 17.21
N ALA A 22 6.78 5.08 18.30
CA ALA A 22 6.75 4.44 19.61
C ALA A 22 5.36 4.56 20.27
N ILE A 23 4.69 5.69 20.08
CA ILE A 23 3.37 5.95 20.65
C ILE A 23 2.28 5.28 19.80
N TRP A 24 2.38 5.43 18.48
CA TRP A 24 1.31 5.13 17.53
C TRP A 24 1.57 3.87 16.70
N GLY A 25 2.82 3.44 16.56
CA GLY A 25 3.25 2.44 15.57
C GLY A 25 3.35 2.97 14.14
N VAL A 26 2.89 4.20 13.88
CA VAL A 26 2.88 4.87 12.57
C VAL A 26 3.27 6.33 12.68
N ARG A 27 3.60 6.91 11.53
CA ARG A 27 3.71 8.37 11.38
C ARG A 27 2.32 8.94 11.10
N LEU A 28 1.89 9.92 11.89
CA LEU A 28 0.69 10.69 11.56
C LEU A 28 1.05 11.66 10.43
N TYR A 29 0.54 11.39 9.23
CA TYR A 29 0.83 12.17 8.03
C TYR A 29 -0.46 12.41 7.26
N ASP A 30 -0.67 13.65 6.84
CA ASP A 30 -1.87 14.13 6.17
C ASP A 30 -2.03 13.58 4.75
N GLU A 31 -0.92 13.29 4.05
CA GLU A 31 -0.99 12.67 2.71
C GLU A 31 -1.19 11.13 2.72
N GLN A 32 -1.29 10.49 3.90
CA GLN A 32 -1.56 9.05 4.00
C GLN A 32 -3.06 8.76 3.86
N LEU A 33 -3.52 8.74 2.62
CA LEU A 33 -4.92 8.48 2.31
C LEU A 33 -5.33 7.01 2.53
N PRO A 34 -6.61 6.71 2.81
CA PRO A 34 -7.06 5.35 3.13
C PRO A 34 -6.73 4.33 2.03
N TRP A 35 -6.81 4.74 0.76
CA TRP A 35 -6.43 3.89 -0.36
C TRP A 35 -4.95 3.53 -0.34
N LEU A 36 -4.06 4.47 -0.01
CA LEU A 36 -2.62 4.20 0.08
C LEU A 36 -2.30 3.21 1.19
N THR A 37 -2.99 3.33 2.34
CA THR A 37 -2.91 2.34 3.43
C THR A 37 -3.35 0.96 2.97
N PHE A 38 -4.44 0.87 2.21
CA PHE A 38 -4.94 -0.41 1.69
C PHE A 38 -4.00 -1.01 0.63
N LEU A 39 -3.43 -0.20 -0.26
CA LEU A 39 -2.45 -0.67 -1.26
C LEU A 39 -1.14 -1.14 -0.61
N GLU A 40 -0.64 -0.46 0.43
CA GLU A 40 0.49 -0.92 1.23
C GLU A 40 0.18 -2.26 1.92
N PHE A 41 -1.02 -2.39 2.50
CA PHE A 41 -1.49 -3.66 3.06
C PHE A 41 -1.51 -4.79 2.03
N LEU A 42 -2.05 -4.54 0.84
CA LEU A 42 -2.13 -5.55 -0.22
C LEU A 42 -0.76 -6.04 -0.69
N GLN A 43 0.28 -5.19 -0.65
CA GLN A 43 1.65 -5.63 -0.95
C GLN A 43 2.12 -6.70 0.03
N VAL A 44 1.92 -6.46 1.33
CA VAL A 44 2.27 -7.43 2.37
C VAL A 44 1.48 -8.72 2.20
N VAL A 45 0.15 -8.61 2.00
CA VAL A 45 -0.72 -9.78 1.81
C VAL A 45 -0.28 -10.60 0.60
N GLN A 46 0.00 -9.97 -0.54
CA GLN A 46 0.41 -10.68 -1.74
C GLN A 46 1.78 -11.35 -1.57
N TYR A 47 2.75 -10.68 -0.95
CA TYR A 47 4.05 -11.29 -0.67
C TYR A 47 3.92 -12.49 0.28
N LYS A 48 3.08 -12.37 1.30
CA LYS A 48 2.83 -13.44 2.28
C LYS A 48 1.74 -14.43 1.86
N ALA A 49 1.24 -14.39 0.62
CA ALA A 49 0.03 -15.12 0.23
C ALA A 49 0.10 -16.65 0.37
N LYS A 50 1.31 -17.25 0.39
CA LYS A 50 1.49 -18.68 0.67
C LYS A 50 1.23 -19.05 2.15
N ARG A 51 1.42 -18.09 3.06
CA ARG A 51 1.16 -18.21 4.49
C ARG A 51 0.67 -16.84 5.03
N PRO A 52 -0.55 -16.43 4.66
CA PRO A 52 -1.05 -15.09 4.93
C PRO A 52 -1.41 -14.94 6.40
N PHE A 53 -1.31 -13.72 6.92
CA PHE A 53 -1.73 -13.34 8.28
C PHE A 53 -1.15 -14.24 9.37
N TRP A 54 0.15 -14.52 9.25
CA TRP A 54 0.93 -15.24 10.25
C TRP A 54 2.13 -14.42 10.73
N GLU A 55 2.29 -14.33 12.05
CA GLU A 55 3.47 -13.79 12.74
C GLU A 55 4.15 -14.94 13.48
N GLU A 56 5.41 -15.21 13.16
CA GLU A 56 6.23 -16.15 13.95
C GLU A 56 6.72 -15.50 15.24
N CYS A 57 7.20 -14.26 15.12
CA CYS A 57 7.56 -13.39 16.23
C CYS A 57 6.90 -12.02 16.03
N TYR A 58 6.54 -11.35 17.13
CA TYR A 58 5.95 -10.03 17.04
C TYR A 58 6.92 -9.01 16.46
N ASN A 59 6.42 -8.16 15.56
CA ASN A 59 7.15 -7.03 14.99
C ASN A 59 8.43 -7.43 14.22
N THR A 60 8.45 -8.64 13.64
CA THR A 60 9.53 -9.12 12.75
C THR A 60 9.05 -9.28 11.31
N LEU A 61 8.03 -8.52 10.90
CA LEU A 61 7.51 -8.56 9.54
C LEU A 61 8.60 -8.07 8.55
N SER A 62 8.89 -8.91 7.57
CA SER A 62 9.79 -8.65 6.45
C SER A 62 9.14 -9.16 5.17
N TYR A 63 9.22 -8.36 4.12
CA TYR A 63 8.66 -8.66 2.82
C TYR A 63 9.39 -7.89 1.72
N GLU A 64 9.17 -8.34 0.48
CA GLU A 64 9.61 -7.60 -0.70
C GLU A 64 8.42 -6.95 -1.39
N THR A 65 8.71 -5.83 -2.05
CA THR A 65 7.74 -5.02 -2.76
C THR A 65 8.07 -4.95 -4.24
N PHE A 66 7.07 -5.12 -5.10
CA PHE A 66 7.29 -5.02 -6.53
C PHE A 66 7.44 -3.57 -6.98
N THR A 67 8.36 -3.32 -7.91
CA THR A 67 8.60 -1.98 -8.44
C THR A 67 7.70 -1.65 -9.64
N ARG A 68 7.51 -2.59 -10.58
CA ARG A 68 6.63 -2.43 -11.76
C ARG A 68 6.96 -1.18 -12.60
N LEU A 69 8.24 -0.96 -12.89
CA LEU A 69 8.73 0.26 -13.54
C LEU A 69 8.27 0.39 -14.99
N TYR A 70 8.14 -0.72 -15.72
CA TYR A 70 7.64 -0.69 -17.10
C TYR A 70 6.17 -0.25 -17.11
N LEU A 71 5.36 -0.86 -16.24
CA LEU A 71 3.95 -0.52 -16.10
C LEU A 71 3.77 0.97 -15.75
N ARG A 72 4.51 1.47 -14.76
CA ARG A 72 4.43 2.88 -14.35
C ARG A 72 4.85 3.84 -15.45
N ASN A 73 5.93 3.54 -16.17
CA ASN A 73 6.37 4.43 -17.23
C ASN A 73 5.30 4.53 -18.32
N LEU A 74 4.71 3.39 -18.72
CA LEU A 74 3.63 3.36 -19.72
C LEU A 74 2.39 4.12 -19.27
N LEU A 75 2.01 4.01 -18.00
CA LEU A 75 0.78 4.58 -17.48
C LEU A 75 0.93 6.03 -17.04
N PHE A 76 2.02 6.42 -16.39
CA PHE A 76 2.10 7.71 -15.71
C PHE A 76 3.22 8.61 -16.23
N ASN A 77 4.18 8.06 -16.99
CA ASN A 77 5.30 8.81 -17.57
C ASN A 77 5.30 8.73 -19.11
N ASN A 78 4.13 8.88 -19.71
CA ASN A 78 3.92 8.68 -21.15
C ASN A 78 2.98 9.76 -21.70
N PRO A 79 3.50 10.99 -21.93
CA PRO A 79 2.68 12.14 -22.31
C PRO A 79 2.18 12.07 -23.77
N SER A 80 2.88 11.36 -24.66
CA SER A 80 2.59 11.37 -26.10
C SER A 80 1.58 10.31 -26.55
N VAL A 81 1.26 9.32 -25.72
CA VAL A 81 0.46 8.14 -26.12
C VAL A 81 -0.95 8.47 -26.58
N GLU A 82 -1.55 9.55 -26.07
CA GLU A 82 -2.92 9.94 -26.43
C GLU A 82 -2.98 10.85 -27.66
N ALA A 83 -1.86 11.48 -28.06
CA ALA A 83 -1.83 12.43 -29.18
C ALA A 83 -1.56 11.77 -30.56
N ILE A 84 -0.98 10.56 -30.56
CA ILE A 84 -0.60 9.83 -31.78
C ILE A 84 -1.79 9.18 -32.52
N PRO A 85 -2.83 8.65 -31.84
CA PRO A 85 -3.98 8.02 -32.49
C PRO A 85 -4.76 8.94 -33.44
N ASP A 86 -4.78 10.25 -33.19
CA ASP A 86 -5.60 11.22 -33.91
C ASP A 86 -5.08 11.54 -35.33
N SER A 87 -3.89 11.03 -35.68
CA SER A 87 -3.37 11.10 -37.05
C SER A 87 -3.97 9.98 -37.93
N SER A 88 -5.15 10.23 -38.49
CA SER A 88 -5.89 9.31 -39.39
C SER A 88 -5.10 8.89 -40.65
N LEU A 89 -3.98 9.55 -40.94
CA LEU A 89 -3.12 9.31 -42.09
C LEU A 89 -1.97 8.32 -41.83
N CYS A 90 -1.72 7.92 -40.58
CA CYS A 90 -0.62 7.00 -40.26
C CYS A 90 -1.11 5.54 -40.22
N SER A 91 -0.35 4.65 -40.85
CA SER A 91 -0.49 3.21 -40.69
C SER A 91 -0.20 2.77 -39.24
N ASN A 92 -0.65 1.57 -38.87
CA ASN A 92 -0.43 1.01 -37.54
C ASN A 92 1.07 0.93 -37.18
N VAL A 93 1.92 0.52 -38.13
CA VAL A 93 3.38 0.42 -37.95
C VAL A 93 3.99 1.79 -37.67
N GLU A 94 3.62 2.80 -38.46
CA GLU A 94 4.12 4.18 -38.27
C GLU A 94 3.71 4.76 -36.92
N LYS A 95 2.50 4.45 -36.43
CA LYS A 95 2.05 4.87 -35.09
C LYS A 95 2.94 4.28 -33.99
N TRP A 96 3.24 2.98 -34.07
CA TRP A 96 4.15 2.32 -33.15
C TRP A 96 5.58 2.88 -33.20
N ASP A 97 6.12 3.14 -34.40
CA ASP A 97 7.48 3.69 -34.57
C ASP A 97 7.57 5.11 -34.01
N LYS A 98 6.61 5.98 -34.33
CA LYS A 98 6.55 7.35 -33.81
C LYS A 98 6.43 7.38 -32.30
N TRP A 99 5.55 6.55 -31.73
CA TRP A 99 5.38 6.49 -30.27
C TRP A 99 6.65 6.01 -29.58
N LEU A 100 7.22 4.86 -30.00
CA LEU A 100 8.43 4.31 -29.38
C LEU A 100 9.60 5.29 -29.46
N ALA A 101 9.79 5.98 -30.58
CA ALA A 101 10.83 6.99 -30.72
C ALA A 101 10.66 8.12 -29.68
N SER A 102 9.45 8.65 -29.52
CA SER A 102 9.16 9.70 -28.54
C SER A 102 9.20 9.25 -27.08
N PHE A 103 8.87 7.97 -26.83
CA PHE A 103 8.71 7.45 -25.48
C PHE A 103 10.06 7.08 -24.86
N ARG A 104 11.01 6.57 -25.66
CA ARG A 104 12.34 6.13 -25.18
C ARG A 104 13.09 7.23 -24.41
N ASP A 105 12.96 8.49 -24.84
CA ASP A 105 13.63 9.62 -24.19
C ASP A 105 13.03 10.00 -22.83
N ASN A 106 11.80 9.57 -22.55
CA ASN A 106 11.08 9.90 -21.32
C ASN A 106 11.19 8.82 -20.25
N VAL A 107 11.71 7.62 -20.56
CA VAL A 107 11.70 6.48 -19.63
C VAL A 107 12.60 6.74 -18.42
N GLY A 108 12.03 6.64 -17.22
CA GLY A 108 12.74 6.79 -15.95
C GLY A 108 12.98 5.46 -15.23
N GLY A 109 14.13 5.34 -14.57
CA GLY A 109 14.44 4.24 -13.64
C GLY A 109 14.79 2.89 -14.27
N ILE A 110 14.88 2.81 -15.61
CA ILE A 110 15.21 1.58 -16.35
C ILE A 110 16.51 1.79 -17.12
N LYS A 111 17.54 0.98 -16.83
CA LYS A 111 18.88 1.12 -17.46
C LYS A 111 18.87 0.85 -18.97
N LEU A 112 18.17 -0.18 -19.41
CA LEU A 112 18.06 -0.60 -20.81
C LEU A 112 16.58 -0.79 -21.17
N PRO A 113 15.86 0.31 -21.45
CA PRO A 113 14.43 0.24 -21.73
C PRO A 113 14.16 -0.47 -23.06
N ASN A 114 13.30 -1.50 -23.02
CA ASN A 114 12.83 -2.22 -24.19
C ASN A 114 11.31 -2.42 -24.10
N PHE A 115 10.58 -1.80 -25.02
CA PHE A 115 9.11 -1.84 -25.10
C PHE A 115 8.61 -2.47 -26.41
N ASP A 116 9.50 -3.10 -27.19
CA ASP A 116 9.16 -3.64 -28.51
C ASP A 116 8.17 -4.81 -28.41
N TYR A 117 8.19 -5.53 -27.28
CA TYR A 117 7.26 -6.63 -26.96
C TYR A 117 5.78 -6.23 -27.00
N LEU A 118 5.46 -4.94 -26.87
CA LEU A 118 4.07 -4.47 -26.90
C LEU A 118 3.45 -4.64 -28.29
N ARG A 119 4.24 -4.55 -29.37
CA ARG A 119 3.75 -4.75 -30.74
C ARG A 119 3.20 -6.15 -30.97
N GLU A 120 3.81 -7.14 -30.33
CA GLU A 120 3.41 -8.54 -30.46
C GLU A 120 2.20 -8.88 -29.57
N ARG A 121 1.96 -8.09 -28.52
CA ARG A 121 0.88 -8.33 -27.55
C ARG A 121 -0.44 -7.65 -27.90
N PHE A 122 -0.41 -6.65 -28.79
CA PHE A 122 -1.57 -5.88 -29.19
C PHE A 122 -1.79 -5.94 -30.69
N ASN A 123 -3.04 -6.16 -31.11
CA ASN A 123 -3.41 -6.23 -32.52
C ASN A 123 -3.23 -4.89 -33.24
N SER A 124 -3.49 -3.79 -32.55
CA SER A 124 -3.28 -2.43 -33.06
C SER A 124 -2.80 -1.47 -31.97
N PHE A 125 -2.22 -0.35 -32.41
CA PHE A 125 -1.82 0.74 -31.52
C PHE A 125 -3.02 1.31 -30.74
N GLU A 126 -4.19 1.40 -31.36
CA GLU A 126 -5.41 1.89 -30.72
C GLU A 126 -5.85 0.99 -29.57
N ASP A 127 -5.74 -0.34 -29.70
CA ASP A 127 -6.06 -1.26 -28.61
C ASP A 127 -5.09 -1.10 -27.43
N PHE A 128 -3.80 -0.87 -27.72
CA PHE A 128 -2.82 -0.52 -26.71
C PHE A 128 -3.18 0.79 -25.97
N VAL A 129 -3.52 1.85 -26.70
CA VAL A 129 -3.93 3.14 -26.11
C VAL A 129 -5.21 2.99 -25.30
N ARG A 130 -6.19 2.20 -25.76
CA ARG A 130 -7.44 1.94 -25.01
C ARG A 130 -7.16 1.27 -23.67
N VAL A 131 -6.24 0.31 -23.61
CA VAL A 131 -5.86 -0.34 -22.36
C VAL A 131 -5.16 0.63 -21.41
N ILE A 132 -4.23 1.45 -21.92
CA ILE A 132 -3.59 2.50 -21.11
C ILE A 132 -4.63 3.47 -20.54
N ARG A 133 -5.54 3.95 -21.40
CA ARG A 133 -6.59 4.91 -21.00
C ARG A 133 -7.50 4.32 -19.92
N PHE A 134 -7.97 3.09 -20.12
CA PHE A 134 -8.81 2.40 -19.15
C PHE A 134 -8.11 2.30 -17.77
N LEU A 135 -6.84 1.88 -17.75
CA LEU A 135 -6.08 1.73 -16.51
C LEU A 135 -5.80 3.09 -15.83
N ARG A 136 -5.51 4.14 -16.60
CA ARG A 136 -5.34 5.52 -16.10
C ARG A 136 -6.64 6.08 -15.52
N GLU A 137 -7.76 5.88 -16.20
CA GLU A 137 -9.07 6.39 -15.74
C GLU A 137 -9.49 5.75 -14.41
N ASN A 138 -9.06 4.51 -14.18
CA ASN A 138 -9.30 3.78 -12.94
C ASN A 138 -8.09 3.84 -11.98
N SER A 139 -7.16 4.78 -12.16
CA SER A 139 -6.08 4.96 -11.18
C SER A 139 -6.63 5.52 -9.86
N ILE A 140 -5.99 5.15 -8.76
CA ILE A 140 -6.32 5.66 -7.44
C ILE A 140 -5.83 7.11 -7.32
N GLU A 141 -6.71 7.99 -6.86
CA GLU A 141 -6.42 9.41 -6.57
C GLU A 141 -5.89 10.18 -7.79
N LYS A 142 -6.62 10.13 -8.91
CA LYS A 142 -6.25 10.73 -10.20
C LYS A 142 -5.92 12.23 -10.16
N ASP A 143 -6.56 13.00 -9.27
CA ASP A 143 -6.50 14.47 -9.25
C ASP A 143 -5.44 15.05 -8.31
N ASN A 144 -4.28 14.39 -8.17
CA ASN A 144 -3.20 14.88 -7.33
C ASN A 144 -1.96 15.27 -8.15
N ASN A 145 -1.21 16.27 -7.64
CA ASN A 145 0.08 16.67 -8.21
C ASN A 145 1.20 15.67 -7.85
N LYS A 146 0.89 14.36 -7.71
CA LYS A 146 1.92 13.37 -7.41
C LYS A 146 2.75 13.10 -8.66
N ARG A 147 4.06 12.95 -8.45
CA ARG A 147 4.99 12.48 -9.48
C ARG A 147 4.52 11.13 -10.03
N TRP A 148 4.86 10.86 -11.30
CA TRP A 148 4.44 9.65 -12.01
C TRP A 148 4.81 8.34 -11.30
N SER A 149 5.92 8.32 -10.54
CA SER A 149 6.37 7.12 -9.82
C SER A 149 5.60 6.86 -8.51
N SER A 150 4.75 7.81 -8.10
CA SER A 150 3.90 7.76 -6.89
C SER A 150 2.40 7.75 -7.22
N GLN A 151 2.05 7.30 -8.42
CA GLN A 151 0.67 7.04 -8.85
C GLN A 151 0.41 5.54 -8.87
N PHE A 152 -0.83 5.14 -8.58
CA PHE A 152 -1.20 3.75 -8.34
C PHE A 152 -2.44 3.33 -9.10
N LEU A 153 -2.50 2.04 -9.46
CA LEU A 153 -3.67 1.46 -10.09
C LEU A 153 -4.68 0.99 -9.06
N PHE A 154 -5.95 0.93 -9.48
CA PHE A 154 -6.93 0.11 -8.78
C PHE A 154 -6.44 -1.36 -8.75
N PRO A 155 -6.56 -2.05 -7.61
CA PRO A 155 -5.95 -3.36 -7.42
C PRO A 155 -6.78 -4.47 -8.05
N TYR A 156 -6.84 -4.51 -9.39
CA TYR A 156 -7.52 -5.55 -10.15
C TYR A 156 -6.88 -6.94 -10.03
N GLY A 157 -5.70 -7.03 -9.41
CA GLY A 157 -4.99 -8.26 -9.16
C GLY A 157 -3.52 -8.01 -8.81
N PRO A 158 -2.74 -9.10 -8.63
CA PRO A 158 -1.34 -9.02 -8.22
C PRO A 158 -0.44 -8.15 -9.10
N HIS A 159 -0.72 -8.06 -10.40
CA HIS A 159 0.07 -7.24 -11.34
C HIS A 159 -0.20 -5.74 -11.23
N CYS A 160 -1.20 -5.33 -10.45
CA CYS A 160 -1.49 -3.94 -10.12
C CYS A 160 -0.92 -3.53 -8.74
N ILE A 161 -0.31 -4.45 -7.99
CA ILE A 161 0.17 -4.22 -6.63
C ILE A 161 1.66 -3.90 -6.66
N PHE A 162 2.03 -2.70 -6.20
CA PHE A 162 3.42 -2.20 -6.24
C PHE A 162 3.68 -1.04 -5.27
N THR A 163 4.95 -0.83 -4.88
CA THR A 163 5.35 0.14 -3.82
C THR A 163 5.36 1.60 -4.30
N ASP A 164 5.44 2.59 -3.41
CA ASP A 164 5.85 3.94 -3.80
C ASP A 164 7.35 3.94 -4.15
N LEU A 165 7.73 4.72 -5.16
CA LEU A 165 9.09 4.76 -5.69
C LEU A 165 9.56 6.20 -5.88
N GLN A 166 10.79 6.45 -5.47
CA GLN A 166 11.56 7.61 -5.87
C GLN A 166 12.49 7.20 -7.00
N VAL A 167 12.29 7.82 -8.16
CA VAL A 167 13.10 7.59 -9.35
C VAL A 167 13.97 8.83 -9.59
N SER A 168 15.28 8.64 -9.64
CA SER A 168 16.24 9.68 -10.05
C SER A 168 17.13 9.11 -11.15
N ASN A 169 17.00 9.66 -12.36
CA ASN A 169 17.66 9.14 -13.56
C ASN A 169 17.44 7.62 -13.74
N LEU A 170 18.50 6.82 -13.58
CA LEU A 170 18.51 5.36 -13.73
C LEU A 170 18.32 4.61 -12.41
N GLU A 171 18.29 5.32 -11.29
CA GLU A 171 18.13 4.74 -9.96
C GLU A 171 16.68 4.80 -9.51
N CYS A 172 16.28 3.73 -8.83
CA CYS A 172 14.94 3.58 -8.29
C CYS A 172 15.02 2.97 -6.90
N ASN A 173 14.51 3.71 -5.91
CA ASN A 173 14.46 3.31 -4.52
C ASN A 173 13.00 3.27 -4.04
N ALA A 174 12.70 2.33 -3.14
CA ALA A 174 11.42 2.33 -2.44
C ALA A 174 11.33 3.63 -1.64
N ASP A 175 10.26 4.40 -1.87
CA ASP A 175 9.99 5.61 -1.13
C ASP A 175 8.91 5.32 -0.09
N ARG A 176 9.06 5.89 1.09
CA ARG A 176 8.07 5.83 2.17
C ARG A 176 7.33 7.16 2.29
N ARG A 177 7.23 7.95 1.22
CA ARG A 177 6.45 9.19 1.21
C ARG A 177 4.95 8.90 1.34
N PHE A 178 4.42 7.96 0.56
CA PHE A 178 3.00 7.61 0.58
C PHE A 178 2.65 6.28 1.25
N PHE A 179 3.66 5.44 1.53
CA PHE A 179 3.53 4.17 2.27
C PHE A 179 4.27 4.26 3.61
N LYS A 180 3.59 4.87 4.59
CA LYS A 180 4.12 5.25 5.91
C LYS A 180 3.97 4.15 6.98
N ARG A 181 3.98 2.87 6.60
CA ARG A 181 3.82 1.69 7.49
C ARG A 181 2.38 1.43 7.96
N THR A 182 1.42 2.28 7.63
CA THR A 182 0.04 2.12 8.08
C THR A 182 -0.59 0.83 7.51
N GLY A 183 -0.30 0.49 6.26
CA GLY A 183 -0.73 -0.77 5.66
C GLY A 183 -0.02 -1.99 6.27
N GLU A 184 1.24 -1.84 6.67
CA GLU A 184 1.97 -2.89 7.38
C GLU A 184 1.36 -3.14 8.76
N LEU A 185 1.01 -2.08 9.50
CA LEU A 185 0.29 -2.20 10.76
C LEU A 185 -1.07 -2.84 10.57
N LEU A 186 -1.82 -2.42 9.56
CA LEU A 186 -3.12 -3.01 9.26
C LEU A 186 -2.98 -4.53 9.05
N TYR A 187 -1.95 -4.98 8.33
CA TYR A 187 -1.66 -6.40 8.17
C TYR A 187 -1.43 -7.09 9.52
N LEU A 188 -0.63 -6.50 10.41
CA LEU A 188 -0.38 -7.04 11.75
C LEU A 188 -1.64 -7.05 12.63
N MET A 189 -2.48 -6.01 12.55
CA MET A 189 -3.76 -5.96 13.25
C MET A 189 -4.67 -7.11 12.81
N ILE A 190 -4.79 -7.34 11.50
CA ILE A 190 -5.57 -8.47 10.97
C ILE A 190 -4.94 -9.81 11.35
N CYS A 191 -3.61 -9.93 11.34
CA CYS A 191 -2.91 -11.12 11.83
C CYS A 191 -3.31 -11.45 13.29
N ARG A 192 -3.27 -10.45 14.17
CA ARG A 192 -3.60 -10.59 15.61
C ARG A 192 -5.11 -10.68 15.90
N SER A 193 -5.96 -10.39 14.91
CA SER A 193 -7.42 -10.48 15.04
C SER A 193 -7.96 -11.92 15.13
N ASN A 194 -7.19 -12.90 14.67
CA ASN A 194 -7.59 -14.29 14.41
C ASN A 194 -8.66 -14.47 13.31
N CYS A 195 -8.91 -13.44 12.50
CA CYS A 195 -9.85 -13.46 11.37
C CYS A 195 -9.14 -13.40 9.99
N GLY A 196 -7.80 -13.48 9.97
CA GLY A 196 -7.01 -13.30 8.76
C GLY A 196 -7.30 -14.31 7.65
N ALA A 197 -7.56 -15.58 8.00
CA ALA A 197 -7.87 -16.62 7.02
C ALA A 197 -9.15 -16.31 6.22
N ASP A 198 -10.21 -15.83 6.89
CA ASP A 198 -11.46 -15.46 6.23
C ASP A 198 -11.24 -14.26 5.29
N ILE A 199 -10.54 -13.23 5.75
CA ILE A 199 -10.22 -12.05 4.95
C ILE A 199 -9.38 -12.44 3.72
N PHE A 200 -8.36 -13.28 3.89
CA PHE A 200 -7.54 -13.75 2.77
C PHE A 200 -8.40 -14.48 1.73
N ARG A 201 -9.26 -15.40 2.16
CA ARG A 201 -10.16 -16.15 1.27
C ARG A 201 -11.01 -15.19 0.43
N TYR A 202 -11.57 -14.14 1.03
CA TYR A 202 -12.33 -13.15 0.27
C TYR A 202 -11.48 -12.41 -0.76
N LEU A 203 -10.32 -11.88 -0.35
CA LEU A 203 -9.41 -11.15 -1.25
C LEU A 203 -8.91 -12.02 -2.41
N GLU A 204 -8.67 -13.32 -2.16
CA GLU A 204 -8.31 -14.28 -3.19
C GLU A 204 -9.50 -14.63 -4.11
N THR A 205 -10.71 -14.75 -3.56
CA THR A 205 -11.93 -15.04 -4.33
C THR A 205 -12.25 -13.93 -5.34
N ILE A 206 -12.11 -12.67 -4.94
CA ILE A 206 -12.28 -11.53 -5.87
C ILE A 206 -11.07 -11.32 -6.79
N GLY A 207 -9.99 -12.09 -6.62
CA GLY A 207 -8.83 -12.12 -7.49
C GLY A 207 -7.87 -10.95 -7.32
N VAL A 208 -7.94 -10.21 -6.21
CA VAL A 208 -7.04 -9.10 -5.87
C VAL A 208 -5.66 -9.62 -5.50
N VAL A 209 -5.62 -10.72 -4.75
CA VAL A 209 -4.39 -11.44 -4.37
C VAL A 209 -4.48 -12.91 -4.75
N THR A 210 -3.36 -13.64 -4.71
CA THR A 210 -3.38 -15.10 -4.84
C THR A 210 -2.20 -15.77 -4.15
N SER A 211 -2.46 -16.94 -3.58
CA SER A 211 -1.44 -17.87 -3.05
C SER A 211 -0.62 -18.55 -4.16
N ASN A 212 -1.16 -18.62 -5.38
CA ASN A 212 -0.57 -19.30 -6.54
C ASN A 212 0.20 -18.35 -7.47
N TYR A 213 0.75 -17.25 -6.93
CA TYR A 213 1.48 -16.28 -7.74
C TYR A 213 2.75 -16.92 -8.32
N SER A 214 2.89 -16.84 -9.63
CA SER A 214 4.06 -17.29 -10.42
C SER A 214 4.21 -16.40 -11.65
N SER A 215 5.34 -16.53 -12.37
CA SER A 215 5.54 -15.85 -13.65
C SER A 215 4.51 -16.23 -14.72
N GLU A 216 3.86 -17.38 -14.58
CA GLU A 216 2.81 -17.88 -15.48
C GLU A 216 1.39 -17.48 -15.05
N TYR A 217 1.23 -16.96 -13.83
CA TYR A 217 -0.08 -16.57 -13.31
C TYR A 217 -0.64 -15.42 -14.15
N LYS A 218 -1.85 -15.60 -14.70
CA LYS A 218 -2.53 -14.57 -15.52
C LYS A 218 -3.61 -13.80 -14.76
N GLY A 219 -4.18 -14.41 -13.72
CA GLY A 219 -5.32 -13.87 -12.97
C GLY A 219 -6.56 -13.62 -13.82
N ASN A 220 -7.44 -12.78 -13.28
CA ASN A 220 -8.70 -12.38 -13.91
C ASN A 220 -8.48 -11.48 -15.14
N LYS A 221 -9.55 -11.22 -15.89
CA LYS A 221 -9.51 -10.44 -17.14
C LYS A 221 -8.90 -9.04 -16.99
N TRP A 222 -9.10 -8.40 -15.83
CA TRP A 222 -8.61 -7.04 -15.56
C TRP A 222 -7.12 -7.05 -15.18
N ASN A 223 -6.69 -8.02 -14.36
CA ASN A 223 -5.28 -8.25 -14.06
C ASN A 223 -4.46 -8.55 -15.33
N ARG A 224 -5.05 -9.21 -16.32
CA ARG A 224 -4.42 -9.48 -17.63
C ARG A 224 -4.11 -8.21 -18.42
N LEU A 225 -4.90 -7.14 -18.25
CA LEU A 225 -4.63 -5.84 -18.88
C LEU A 225 -3.37 -5.19 -18.31
N ALA A 226 -3.14 -5.30 -16.99
CA ALA A 226 -1.89 -4.84 -16.40
C ALA A 226 -0.71 -5.75 -16.80
N LEU A 227 -0.94 -7.06 -16.90
CA LEU A 227 0.10 -8.02 -17.29
C LEU A 227 0.57 -7.83 -18.74
N CYS A 228 -0.33 -7.55 -19.68
CA CYS A 228 0.07 -7.38 -21.09
C CYS A 228 1.01 -6.19 -21.30
N LEU A 229 0.98 -5.19 -20.41
CA LEU A 229 1.88 -4.05 -20.41
C LEU A 229 3.25 -4.32 -19.78
N GLN A 230 3.50 -5.48 -19.17
CA GLN A 230 4.72 -5.76 -18.40
C GLN A 230 5.59 -6.85 -19.02
N PRO A 231 6.92 -6.63 -19.19
CA PRO A 231 7.84 -7.70 -19.57
C PRO A 231 8.15 -8.58 -18.35
N THR A 232 8.63 -9.81 -18.58
CA THR A 232 8.94 -10.77 -17.52
C THR A 232 9.89 -10.23 -16.45
N GLN A 233 10.92 -9.48 -16.86
CA GLN A 233 11.88 -8.86 -15.95
C GLN A 233 11.27 -7.85 -14.97
N ASP A 234 10.18 -7.17 -15.35
CA ASP A 234 9.47 -6.25 -14.46
C ASP A 234 8.59 -6.99 -13.46
N LEU A 235 8.20 -8.25 -13.79
CA LEU A 235 7.42 -9.09 -12.90
C LEU A 235 8.21 -9.58 -11.70
N GLU A 236 9.52 -9.74 -11.88
CA GLU A 236 10.47 -10.24 -10.88
C GLU A 236 11.18 -9.11 -10.13
N SER A 237 11.09 -7.87 -10.61
CA SER A 237 11.76 -6.73 -9.99
C SER A 237 11.11 -6.33 -8.66
N SER A 238 11.85 -6.55 -7.57
CA SER A 238 11.43 -6.25 -6.21
C SER A 238 12.46 -5.44 -5.42
N LYS A 239 12.02 -4.88 -4.30
CA LYS A 239 12.84 -4.17 -3.30
C LYS A 239 12.45 -4.64 -1.90
N ASP A 240 13.46 -4.78 -1.04
CA ASP A 240 13.23 -5.07 0.38
C ASP A 240 12.43 -3.95 1.04
N SER A 241 11.47 -4.32 1.91
CA SER A 241 10.65 -3.36 2.66
C SER A 241 11.46 -2.50 3.65
N GLY A 242 12.69 -2.90 3.99
CA GLY A 242 13.50 -2.31 5.04
C GLY A 242 13.08 -2.81 6.43
N ASN A 243 13.23 -1.94 7.43
CA ASN A 243 13.01 -2.31 8.83
C ASN A 243 11.55 -2.72 9.12
N SER A 244 11.35 -3.70 10.00
CA SER A 244 10.04 -4.17 10.43
C SER A 244 9.21 -3.07 11.13
N PRO A 245 7.89 -3.02 10.89
CA PRO A 245 7.00 -2.13 11.62
C PRO A 245 6.83 -2.57 13.08
N TYR A 246 6.40 -1.62 13.92
CA TYR A 246 6.14 -1.86 15.34
C TYR A 246 4.66 -1.64 15.67
N LEU A 247 3.93 -2.72 15.97
CA LEU A 247 2.58 -2.67 16.52
C LEU A 247 2.65 -2.96 18.04
N PRO A 248 2.34 -1.99 18.91
CA PRO A 248 2.70 -2.03 20.33
C PRO A 248 1.93 -3.04 21.18
N TYR A 249 0.78 -3.55 20.71
CA TYR A 249 -0.07 -4.43 21.50
C TYR A 249 -0.21 -5.79 20.83
N ALA A 250 0.02 -6.85 21.60
CA ALA A 250 -0.12 -8.23 21.13
C ALA A 250 -1.58 -8.58 20.79
N ASN A 251 -2.51 -8.00 21.55
CA ASN A 251 -3.95 -8.21 21.36
C ASN A 251 -4.72 -6.95 21.80
N LEU A 252 -5.65 -6.52 20.95
CA LEU A 252 -6.64 -5.49 21.23
C LEU A 252 -8.00 -5.94 20.67
N PRO A 253 -9.11 -5.79 21.43
CA PRO A 253 -10.45 -6.10 20.93
C PRO A 253 -10.76 -5.41 19.59
N GLU A 254 -10.26 -4.18 19.43
CA GLU A 254 -10.46 -3.35 18.26
C GLU A 254 -9.85 -3.96 16.98
N TYR A 255 -8.78 -4.75 17.08
CA TYR A 255 -8.23 -5.48 15.93
C TYR A 255 -9.24 -6.50 15.39
N ARG A 256 -9.94 -7.18 16.31
CA ARG A 256 -10.97 -8.15 15.96
C ARG A 256 -12.24 -7.48 15.44
N GLU A 257 -12.66 -6.37 16.02
CA GLU A 257 -13.84 -5.64 15.52
C GLU A 257 -13.59 -5.08 14.12
N LEU A 258 -12.41 -4.52 13.84
CA LEU A 258 -12.03 -4.11 12.48
C LEU A 258 -12.14 -5.27 11.48
N ALA A 259 -11.60 -6.44 11.83
CA ALA A 259 -11.64 -7.61 10.95
C ALA A 259 -13.07 -8.13 10.73
N LYS A 260 -13.91 -8.11 11.76
CA LYS A 260 -15.33 -8.47 11.64
C LYS A 260 -16.09 -7.51 10.75
N ASP A 261 -15.80 -6.22 10.82
CA ASP A 261 -16.45 -5.23 9.96
C ASP A 261 -16.10 -5.45 8.48
N TRP A 262 -14.86 -5.84 8.18
CA TRP A 262 -14.48 -6.27 6.83
C TRP A 262 -15.27 -7.49 6.38
N ILE A 263 -15.36 -8.52 7.23
CA ILE A 263 -16.11 -9.74 6.93
C ILE A 263 -17.58 -9.42 6.65
N ARG A 264 -18.22 -8.57 7.47
CA ARG A 264 -19.61 -8.13 7.26
C ARG A 264 -19.80 -7.45 5.90
N ILE A 265 -18.85 -6.61 5.47
CA ILE A 265 -18.89 -5.97 4.15
C ILE A 265 -18.77 -7.02 3.04
N PHE A 266 -17.89 -8.01 3.20
CA PHE A 266 -17.77 -9.10 2.23
C PHE A 266 -19.03 -9.98 2.18
N GLU A 267 -19.69 -10.20 3.31
CA GLU A 267 -20.95 -10.95 3.41
C GLU A 267 -22.14 -10.26 2.71
N CYS A 268 -22.09 -8.93 2.54
CA CYS A 268 -23.06 -8.21 1.71
C CYS A 268 -23.09 -8.65 0.24
N SER A 269 -22.15 -9.50 -0.20
CA SER A 269 -22.13 -10.11 -1.54
C SER A 269 -22.17 -9.07 -2.67
N LEU A 270 -21.47 -7.96 -2.47
CA LEU A 270 -21.33 -6.90 -3.46
C LEU A 270 -20.60 -7.43 -4.71
N PRO A 271 -20.95 -6.95 -5.92
CA PRO A 271 -20.31 -7.43 -7.14
C PRO A 271 -18.80 -7.14 -7.18
N ASN A 272 -18.01 -8.17 -7.50
CA ASN A 272 -16.58 -8.06 -7.82
C ASN A 272 -15.78 -7.22 -6.81
N TYR A 273 -15.38 -6.01 -7.20
CA TYR A 273 -14.49 -5.12 -6.45
C TYR A 273 -15.23 -4.03 -5.67
N ASP A 274 -16.57 -4.00 -5.73
CA ASP A 274 -17.40 -2.94 -5.16
C ASP A 274 -17.31 -2.91 -3.63
N ALA A 275 -16.90 -4.01 -3.00
CA ALA A 275 -16.60 -4.04 -1.58
C ALA A 275 -15.36 -3.20 -1.21
N LEU A 276 -14.38 -3.05 -2.12
CA LEU A 276 -13.08 -2.44 -1.79
C LEU A 276 -13.19 -0.98 -1.34
N PRO A 277 -13.93 -0.08 -2.02
CA PRO A 277 -14.13 1.29 -1.53
C PRO A 277 -14.70 1.36 -0.11
N HIS A 278 -15.61 0.45 0.26
CA HIS A 278 -16.18 0.40 1.60
C HIS A 278 -15.18 -0.09 2.63
N ILE A 279 -14.41 -1.14 2.29
CA ILE A 279 -13.29 -1.64 3.10
C ILE A 279 -12.25 -0.54 3.35
N VAL A 280 -11.89 0.20 2.30
CA VAL A 280 -10.95 1.31 2.38
C VAL A 280 -11.47 2.41 3.31
N THR A 281 -12.75 2.77 3.17
CA THR A 281 -13.38 3.82 3.99
C THR A 281 -13.39 3.45 5.47
N ILE A 282 -13.83 2.23 5.82
CA ILE A 282 -13.87 1.78 7.23
C ILE A 282 -12.47 1.62 7.82
N THR A 283 -11.50 1.19 7.00
CA THR A 283 -10.10 1.11 7.40
C THR A 283 -9.53 2.48 7.75
N GLY A 284 -9.80 3.48 6.90
CA GLY A 284 -9.42 4.85 7.17
C GLY A 284 -9.97 5.34 8.50
N PHE A 285 -11.28 5.20 8.71
CA PHE A 285 -11.93 5.62 9.95
C PHE A 285 -11.38 4.92 11.20
N THR A 286 -11.29 3.59 11.15
CA THR A 286 -10.85 2.79 12.31
C THR A 286 -9.38 3.00 12.63
N SER A 287 -8.53 3.24 11.63
CA SER A 287 -7.12 3.60 11.86
C SER A 287 -7.01 4.90 12.63
N HIS A 288 -7.75 5.96 12.25
CA HIS A 288 -7.79 7.22 13.01
C HIS A 288 -8.30 7.01 14.44
N HIS A 289 -9.34 6.18 14.61
CA HIS A 289 -9.91 5.90 15.92
C HIS A 289 -8.94 5.13 16.85
N LEU A 290 -8.30 4.08 16.34
CA LEU A 290 -7.30 3.27 17.05
C LEU A 290 -6.10 4.10 17.49
N LEU A 291 -5.66 5.03 16.64
CA LEU A 291 -4.59 5.95 16.96
C LEU A 291 -5.02 6.99 18.00
N ALA A 292 -6.30 7.35 18.12
CA ALA A 292 -6.77 8.29 19.14
C ALA A 292 -6.99 7.65 20.53
N GLN A 293 -7.23 6.34 20.60
CA GLN A 293 -7.63 5.60 21.81
C GLN A 293 -6.61 5.58 22.99
N PRO A 294 -5.28 5.45 22.77
CA PRO A 294 -4.31 5.45 23.87
C PRO A 294 -4.36 6.75 24.71
N ARG A 295 -4.79 7.87 24.13
CA ARG A 295 -4.98 9.16 24.82
C ARG A 295 -6.22 9.17 25.71
N ALA A 296 -7.34 8.61 25.27
CA ALA A 296 -8.58 8.63 26.04
C ALA A 296 -8.48 7.78 27.32
N SER A 297 -7.81 6.62 27.26
CA SER A 297 -7.64 5.74 28.41
C SER A 297 -6.61 6.26 29.42
N HIS A 298 -5.52 6.90 28.96
CA HIS A 298 -4.55 7.57 29.85
C HIS A 298 -5.09 8.89 30.43
N ALA A 299 -5.84 9.67 29.66
CA ALA A 299 -6.51 10.87 30.15
C ALA A 299 -7.61 10.54 31.16
N ARG A 300 -8.42 9.49 30.90
CA ARG A 300 -9.40 8.98 31.88
C ARG A 300 -8.74 8.44 33.15
N LYS A 301 -7.61 7.75 33.05
CA LYS A 301 -6.85 7.30 34.24
C LYS A 301 -6.23 8.46 35.03
N ARG A 302 -5.77 9.54 34.37
CA ARG A 302 -5.30 10.76 35.04
C ARG A 302 -6.45 11.56 35.66
N ALA A 303 -7.60 11.64 35.01
CA ALA A 303 -8.78 12.32 35.53
C ALA A 303 -9.46 11.57 36.69
N ASN A 304 -9.36 10.23 36.70
CA ASN A 304 -9.88 9.38 37.78
C ASN A 304 -8.85 9.05 38.86
N SER A 305 -7.64 9.64 38.79
CA SER A 305 -6.71 9.61 39.92
C SER A 305 -7.24 10.58 40.98
N PRO A 306 -7.48 10.17 42.23
CA PRO A 306 -7.83 11.11 43.28
C PRO A 306 -6.70 12.15 43.36
N PHE A 307 -7.05 13.42 43.24
CA PHE A 307 -6.17 14.52 43.59
C PHE A 307 -5.75 14.30 45.06
N HIS A 308 -4.53 13.85 45.32
CA HIS A 308 -3.95 14.06 46.63
C HIS A 308 -3.59 15.54 46.73
N PRO A 309 -4.23 16.31 47.62
CA PRO A 309 -3.74 17.65 47.92
C PRO A 309 -2.33 17.49 48.45
N ARG A 310 -1.36 18.15 47.82
CA ARG A 310 -0.04 18.33 48.44
C ARG A 310 -0.28 19.11 49.73
N ASN A 311 -0.18 18.44 50.87
CA ASN A 311 -0.09 19.10 52.16
C ASN A 311 1.16 19.99 52.15
N HIS A 312 0.97 21.27 51.89
CA HIS A 312 1.94 22.29 52.26
C HIS A 312 1.98 22.33 53.80
N ARG A 313 3.02 21.74 54.39
CA ARG A 313 3.41 22.10 55.77
C ARG A 313 4.01 23.51 55.72
N PRO A 314 3.60 24.43 56.61
CA PRO A 314 4.34 25.67 56.81
C PRO A 314 5.72 25.32 57.39
N GLN A 315 6.79 25.87 56.81
CA GLN A 315 8.07 25.93 57.51
C GLN A 315 7.93 26.96 58.63
N GLU A 316 7.98 26.50 59.87
CA GLU A 316 8.19 27.34 61.03
C GLU A 316 9.63 27.87 60.98
N ASN A 317 9.78 29.18 60.78
CA ASN A 317 11.01 29.89 61.06
C ASN A 317 11.15 30.00 62.59
N HIS A 318 12.12 29.28 63.17
CA HIS A 318 12.67 29.64 64.47
C HIS A 318 14.03 30.33 64.28
N SER A 319 14.06 31.55 64.77
CA SER A 319 15.17 32.49 64.83
C SER A 319 16.36 31.95 65.64
N SER A 320 17.57 32.34 65.23
CA SER A 320 18.65 32.82 66.10
C SER A 320 19.55 33.77 65.30
#